data_AF-A0A2A3JMX8-F1
#
_entry.id   AF-A0A2A3JMX8-F1
#
_cell.length_a   1.000
_cell.length_b   1.000
_cell.length_c   1.000
_cell.angle_alpha   90.00
_cell.angle_beta   90.00
_cell.angle_gamma   90.00
#
_symmetry.space_group_name_H-M   'P 1'
#
loop_
_entity.id
_entity.type
_entity.pdbx_description
1 polymer ?
#
loop_
_entity_poly.entity_id
_entity_poly.type
_entity_poly.pdbx_seq_one_letter_code
_entity_poly.pdbx_strand_id
1 'polypeptide(L)' 'MPVRAAQALSPEEAGLLKSRLAEVLGREIEIALTTDPSLIAGLELDAPHAVVRNHFRADLDRIRQELLRHD' A
#
# COMPACT_ATOMS: atom_id res chain seq x y z
N MET A 1 7.42 9.73 -2.40
CA MET A 1 6.79 8.48 -2.85
C MET A 1 5.38 8.43 -2.27
N PRO A 2 4.33 8.38 -3.10
CA PRO A 2 2.95 8.29 -2.62
C PRO A 2 2.65 6.94 -1.98
N VAL A 3 2.01 6.96 -0.82
CA VAL A 3 1.52 5.78 -0.11
C VAL A 3 0.08 6.04 0.33
N ARG A 4 -0.82 5.12 -0.03
CA ARG A 4 -2.23 5.15 0.36
C ARG A 4 -2.49 4.16 1.49
N ALA A 5 -3.27 4.57 2.49
CA ALA A 5 -3.70 3.73 3.60
C ALA A 5 -5.21 3.84 3.78
N ALA A 6 -5.88 2.78 4.22
CA ALA A 6 -7.34 2.81 4.43
C ALA A 6 -7.78 3.80 5.53
N GLN A 7 -6.90 4.07 6.49
CA GLN A 7 -7.09 5.06 7.55
C GLN A 7 -5.80 5.84 7.76
N ALA A 8 -5.90 6.97 8.47
CA ALA A 8 -4.72 7.71 8.89
C ALA A 8 -3.82 6.84 9.77
N LEU A 9 -2.53 6.81 9.46
CA LEU A 9 -1.53 6.19 10.32
C LEU A 9 -1.20 7.12 11.48
N SER A 10 -0.96 6.55 12.65
CA SER A 10 -0.36 7.27 13.77
C SER A 10 1.07 7.72 13.42
N PRO A 11 1.62 8.73 14.12
CA PRO A 11 3.01 9.17 13.90
C PRO A 11 4.04 8.04 14.09
N GLU A 12 3.78 7.12 15.02
CA GLU A 12 4.65 5.97 15.28
C GLU A 12 4.62 4.98 14.12
N GLU A 13 3.43 4.63 13.61
CA GLU A 13 3.29 3.74 12.45
C GLU A 13 3.91 4.35 11.18
N ALA A 14 3.73 5.66 10.96
CA ALA A 14 4.34 6.38 9.85
C ALA A 14 5.88 6.38 9.94
N GLY A 15 6.43 6.58 11.15
CA GLY A 15 7.87 6.53 11.41
C GLY A 15 8.44 5.13 11.18
N LEU A 16 7.76 4.09 11.68
CA LEU A 16 8.14 2.70 11.47
C LEU A 16 8.13 2.34 9.97
N LEU A 17 7.09 2.72 9.25
CA LEU A 17 6.97 2.51 7.81
C LEU A 17 8.12 3.18 7.05
N LYS A 18 8.42 4.45 7.35
CA LYS A 18 9.53 5.19 6.72
C LYS A 18 10.88 4.50 6.97
N SER A 19 11.13 4.07 8.21
CA SER A 19 12.36 3.37 8.59
C SER A 19 12.52 2.04 7.84
N ARG A 20 11.47 1.21 7.80
CA ARG A 20 11.50 -0.08 7.10
C ARG A 20 11.68 0.06 5.59
N LEU A 21 11.04 1.03 4.97
CA LEU A 21 11.22 1.28 3.55
C LEU A 21 12.62 1.81 3.24
N ALA A 22 13.21 2.64 4.11
CA ALA A 22 14.57 3.10 3.95
C ALA A 22 15.58 1.94 4.04
N GLU A 23 15.37 1.01 4.99
CA GLU A 23 16.14 -0.22 5.15
C GLU A 23 16.09 -1.10 3.88
N VAL A 24 14.89 -1.39 3.38
CA VAL A 24 14.68 -2.26 2.20
C VAL A 24 15.21 -1.61 0.92
N LEU A 25 15.07 -0.30 0.76
CA LEU A 25 15.51 0.43 -0.44
C LEU A 25 16.98 0.86 -0.37
N GLY A 26 17.64 0.70 0.78
CA GLY A 26 19.04 1.10 1.00
C GLY A 26 19.29 2.61 0.93
N ARG A 27 18.24 3.43 1.07
CA ARG A 27 18.33 4.90 1.02
C ARG A 27 17.18 5.56 1.78
N GLU A 28 17.42 6.78 2.27
CA GLU A 28 16.33 7.58 2.81
C GLU A 28 15.31 7.93 1.71
N ILE A 29 14.03 7.88 2.08
CA ILE A 29 12.92 8.20 1.19
C ILE A 29 11.92 9.13 1.88
N GLU A 30 11.43 10.11 1.12
CA GLU A 30 10.28 10.90 1.54
C GLU A 30 8.98 10.21 1.12
N ILE A 31 8.06 10.08 2.07
CA ILE A 31 6.77 9.41 1.89
C ILE A 31 5.65 10.44 2.03
N ALA A 32 4.77 10.48 1.02
CA ALA A 32 3.55 11.26 1.08
C ALA A 32 2.39 10.30 1.41
N LEU A 33 1.97 10.29 2.67
CA LEU A 33 0.87 9.46 3.16
C LEU A 33 -0.47 10.12 2.88
N THR A 34 -1.38 9.37 2.26
CA THR A 34 -2.76 9.80 1.99
C THR A 34 -3.74 8.72 2.43
N THR A 35 -4.89 9.13 2.96
CA THR A 35 -5.96 8.19 3.34
C THR A 35 -6.88 7.93 2.15
N ASP A 36 -7.10 6.66 1.83
CA ASP A 36 -8.05 6.19 0.82
C ASP A 36 -8.92 5.07 1.41
N PRO A 37 -10.13 5.39 1.91
CA PRO A 37 -11.02 4.40 2.50
C PRO A 37 -11.44 3.27 1.54
N SER A 38 -11.29 3.45 0.23
CA SER A 38 -11.67 2.45 -0.78
C SER A 38 -10.75 1.23 -0.82
N LEU A 39 -9.58 1.30 -0.18
CA LEU A 39 -8.62 0.19 -0.11
C LEU A 39 -9.10 -0.97 0.77
N ILE A 40 -10.02 -0.70 1.70
CA ILE A 40 -10.56 -1.69 2.65
C ILE A 40 -9.40 -2.35 3.43
N ALA A 41 -8.85 -1.63 4.41
CA ALA A 41 -7.67 -2.02 5.20
C ALA A 41 -6.35 -2.22 4.41
N GLY A 42 -5.21 -2.03 5.07
CA GLY A 42 -3.88 -2.21 4.48
C GLY A 42 -3.29 -0.96 3.80
N LEU A 43 -2.29 -1.18 2.94
CA LEU A 43 -1.45 -0.16 2.31
C LEU A 43 -1.29 -0.38 0.80
N GLU A 44 -1.13 0.71 0.07
CA GLU A 44 -0.68 0.71 -1.32
C GLU A 44 0.47 1.69 -1.52
N LEU A 45 1.52 1.25 -2.21
CA LEU A 45 2.71 2.06 -2.49
C LEU A 45 2.86 2.22 -4.00
N ASP A 46 2.96 3.47 -4.45
CA ASP A 46 3.18 3.82 -5.86
C ASP A 46 4.62 4.36 -6.02
N ALA A 47 5.49 3.57 -6.65
CA ALA A 47 6.83 3.97 -7.06
C ALA A 47 6.87 4.18 -8.58
N PRO A 48 7.84 4.95 -9.13
CA PRO A 48 7.88 5.27 -10.56
C PRO A 48 7.80 4.07 -11.52
N HIS A 49 8.24 2.88 -11.07
CA HIS A 49 8.28 1.66 -11.87
C HIS A 49 7.67 0.43 -11.17
N ALA A 50 7.01 0.61 -10.02
CA ALA A 50 6.45 -0.50 -9.26
C ALA A 50 5.25 -0.06 -8.41
N VAL A 51 4.23 -0.91 -8.34
CA VAL A 51 3.09 -0.74 -7.43
C VAL A 51 3.05 -1.93 -6.49
N VAL A 52 3.04 -1.66 -5.18
CA VAL A 52 2.87 -2.70 -4.16
C VAL A 52 1.47 -2.56 -3.59
N ARG A 53 0.66 -3.61 -3.74
CA ARG A 53 -0.70 -3.68 -3.19
C ARG A 53 -0.74 -4.67 -2.05
N ASN A 54 -0.99 -4.18 -0.84
CA ASN A 54 -1.21 -5.01 0.34
C ASN A 54 -2.46 -4.49 1.04
N HIS A 55 -3.62 -4.66 0.40
CA HIS A 55 -4.91 -4.19 0.88
C HIS A 55 -6.03 -5.15 0.45
N PHE A 56 -7.08 -5.31 1.26
CA PHE A 56 -8.08 -6.38 1.00
C PHE A 56 -8.85 -6.17 -0.30
N ARG A 57 -9.04 -4.92 -0.75
CA ARG A 57 -9.69 -4.67 -2.04
C ARG A 57 -8.96 -5.35 -3.21
N ALA A 58 -7.63 -5.34 -3.22
CA ALA A 58 -6.84 -6.03 -4.26
C ALA A 58 -7.03 -7.54 -4.21
N ASP A 59 -7.13 -8.13 -3.02
CA ASP A 59 -7.37 -9.56 -2.86
C ASP A 59 -8.77 -9.95 -3.36
N LEU A 60 -9.80 -9.15 -3.06
CA LEU A 60 -11.16 -9.36 -3.56
C LEU A 60 -11.23 -9.22 -5.09
N ASP A 61 -10.59 -8.21 -5.66
CA ASP A 61 -10.53 -8.04 -7.12
C ASP A 61 -9.80 -9.22 -7.78
N ARG A 62 -8.75 -9.76 -7.16
CA ARG A 62 -8.08 -10.98 -7.63
C ARG A 62 -9.01 -12.20 -7.60
N ILE A 63 -9.69 -12.46 -6.49
CA ILE A 63 -10.65 -13.58 -6.37
C ILE A 63 -11.75 -13.47 -7.42
N ARG A 64 -12.27 -12.25 -7.64
CA ARG A 64 -13.27 -11.99 -8.66
C ARG A 64 -12.78 -12.33 -10.07
N GLN A 65 -11.55 -11.94 -10.42
CA GLN A 65 -10.96 -12.27 -11.73
C GLN A 65 -10.78 -13.78 -11.91
N GLU A 66 -10.33 -14.50 -10.88
CA GLU A 66 -10.19 -15.95 -10.93
C GLU A 66 -11.55 -16.64 -11.13
N LEU A 67 -12.60 -16.17 -10.44
CA LEU A 67 -13.95 -16.72 -10.59
C LEU A 67 -14.53 -16.47 -11.99
N LEU A 68 -14.33 -15.29 -12.56
CA LEU A 68 -14.82 -14.93 -13.91
C LEU A 68 -14.05 -15.61 -15.05
N ARG A 69 -12.85 -16.15 -14.76
CA ARG A 69 -12.02 -16.86 -15.74
C ARG A 69 -12.43 -18.34 -15.87
N HIS A 70 -13.27 -18.84 -14.97
CA HIS A 70 -13.78 -20.21 -14.95
C HIS A 70 -15.20 -20.37 -15.54
N ASP A 71 -15.74 -19.33 -16.19
CA ASP A 71 -16.91 -19.37 -17.08
C ASP A 71 -16.49 -19.18 -18.54
#